data_AF-A0A926HQ22-F1
#
_entry.id   AF-A0A926HQ22-F1
#
_cell.length_a   1.000
_cell.length_b   1.000
_cell.length_c   1.000
_cell.angle_alpha   90.00
_cell.angle_beta   90.00
_cell.angle_gamma   90.00
#
_symmetry.space_group_name_H-M   'P 1'
#
loop_
_entity.id
_entity.type
_entity.pdbx_description
1 polymer ?
#
loop_
_entity_poly.entity_id
_entity_poly.type
_entity_poly.pdbx_seq_one_letter_code
_entity_poly.pdbx_strand_id
1 'polypeptide(L)'
;MSDTLIAVLIGAAISIIPTVFISVFQFIGQNRQQEFQIKLERTKIYEASRKEALESFMYHLGAMVSDRLPPDKFTPANYFAAAKKACIYVSPDTAKLIETVNKLVDGNWNAQNHYTYLLDSNEFIALNQAISYELSVPINDGACRNNAK
;
A
#
# COMPACT_ATOMS: atom_id res chain seq x y z
N MET A 1 36.93 -16.94 -57.91
CA MET A 1 36.23 -15.77 -57.31
C MET A 1 35.05 -16.17 -56.42
N SER A 2 34.42 -17.34 -56.62
CA SER A 2 33.36 -17.88 -55.74
C SER A 2 33.83 -18.17 -54.32
N ASP A 3 35.02 -18.74 -54.16
CA ASP A 3 35.50 -19.25 -52.86
C ASP A 3 35.84 -18.13 -51.88
N THR A 4 36.26 -16.97 -52.40
CA THR A 4 36.52 -15.76 -51.62
C THR A 4 35.22 -15.13 -51.11
N LEU A 5 34.14 -15.19 -51.90
CA LEU A 5 32.83 -14.67 -51.51
C LEU A 5 32.17 -15.54 -50.42
N ILE A 6 32.33 -16.86 -50.53
CA ILE A 6 31.82 -17.84 -49.55
C ILE A 6 32.59 -17.71 -48.22
N ALA A 7 33.91 -17.52 -48.26
CA ALA A 7 34.71 -17.31 -47.06
C ALA A 7 34.33 -16.01 -46.31
N VAL A 8 34.05 -14.93 -47.05
CA VAL A 8 33.58 -13.65 -46.46
C VAL A 8 32.18 -13.81 -45.86
N LEU A 9 31.28 -14.53 -46.53
CA LEU A 9 29.93 -14.81 -46.01
C LEU A 9 29.96 -15.67 -44.74
N ILE A 10 30.82 -16.69 -44.68
CA ILE A 10 30.99 -17.54 -43.49
C ILE A 10 31.63 -16.73 -42.34
N GLY A 11 32.66 -15.94 -42.63
CA GLY A 11 33.28 -15.06 -41.63
C GLY A 11 32.30 -14.02 -41.07
N ALA A 12 31.45 -13.44 -41.92
CA ALA A 12 30.39 -12.52 -41.51
C ALA A 12 29.34 -13.25 -40.65
N ALA A 13 28.87 -14.43 -41.06
CA ALA A 13 27.88 -15.20 -40.32
C ALA A 13 28.37 -15.64 -38.92
N ILE A 14 29.63 -16.08 -38.81
CA ILE A 14 30.24 -16.47 -37.53
C ILE A 14 30.36 -15.27 -36.58
N SER A 15 30.58 -14.06 -37.10
CA SER A 15 30.67 -12.86 -36.27
C SER A 15 29.32 -12.36 -35.73
N ILE A 16 28.22 -12.58 -36.47
CA ILE A 16 26.89 -12.07 -36.12
C ILE A 16 26.20 -12.93 -35.06
N ILE A 17 26.39 -14.26 -35.10
CA ILE A 17 25.70 -15.21 -34.20
C ILE A 17 25.97 -14.91 -32.71
N PRO A 18 27.23 -14.71 -32.25
CA PRO A 18 27.51 -14.38 -30.85
C PRO A 18 26.91 -13.03 -30.45
N THR A 19 26.94 -12.04 -31.35
CA THR A 19 26.41 -10.70 -31.09
C THR A 19 24.90 -10.73 -30.90
N VAL A 20 24.17 -11.45 -31.75
CA VAL A 20 22.72 -11.63 -31.61
C VAL A 20 22.40 -12.36 -30.30
N PHE A 21 23.17 -13.40 -29.95
CA PHE A 21 22.97 -14.15 -28.72
C PHE A 21 23.19 -13.29 -27.46
N ILE A 22 24.29 -12.52 -27.42
CA ILE A 22 24.58 -11.58 -26.33
C ILE A 22 23.47 -10.53 -26.21
N SER A 23 22.99 -10.00 -27.33
CA SER A 23 21.92 -9.00 -27.36
C SER A 23 20.61 -9.54 -26.76
N VAL A 24 20.25 -10.79 -27.08
CA VAL A 24 19.05 -11.44 -26.53
C VAL A 24 19.19 -11.68 -25.02
N PHE A 25 20.35 -12.15 -24.57
CA PHE A 25 20.59 -12.33 -23.13
C PHE A 25 20.56 -11.01 -22.35
N GLN A 26 21.13 -9.94 -22.92
CA GLN A 26 21.07 -8.61 -22.34
C GLN A 26 19.64 -8.08 -22.28
N PHE A 27 18.84 -8.27 -23.34
CA PHE A 27 17.42 -7.88 -23.36
C PHE A 27 16.60 -8.62 -22.30
N ILE A 28 16.80 -9.93 -22.13
CA ILE A 28 16.12 -10.72 -21.09
C ILE A 28 16.54 -10.24 -19.69
N GLY A 29 17.83 -9.95 -19.49
CA GLY A 29 18.33 -9.40 -18.23
C GLY A 29 17.71 -8.04 -17.90
N GLN A 30 17.63 -7.14 -18.88
CA GLN A 30 17.02 -5.81 -18.74
C GLN A 30 15.53 -5.89 -18.44
N ASN A 31 14.77 -6.77 -19.11
CA ASN A 31 13.34 -6.94 -18.82
C ASN A 31 13.10 -7.42 -17.40
N ARG A 32 13.88 -8.40 -16.92
CA ARG A 32 13.78 -8.86 -15.52
C ARG A 32 14.11 -7.75 -14.52
N GLN A 33 15.11 -6.93 -14.80
CA GLN A 33 15.45 -5.78 -13.97
C GLN A 33 14.33 -4.74 -13.96
N GLN A 34 13.73 -4.42 -15.11
CA GLN A 34 12.59 -3.51 -15.21
C GLN A 34 11.38 -4.04 -14.45
N GLU A 35 11.03 -5.32 -14.60
CA GLU A 35 9.94 -5.94 -13.84
C GLU A 35 10.19 -5.86 -12.33
N PHE A 36 11.43 -6.10 -11.89
CA PHE A 36 11.80 -5.97 -10.49
C PHE A 36 11.68 -4.53 -9.99
N GLN A 37 12.13 -3.55 -10.78
CA GLN A 37 11.97 -2.13 -10.44
C GLN A 37 10.49 -1.72 -10.37
N ILE A 38 9.66 -2.16 -11.32
CA ILE A 38 8.21 -1.91 -11.31
C ILE A 38 7.57 -2.51 -10.06
N LYS A 39 7.97 -3.73 -9.67
CA LYS A 39 7.49 -4.35 -8.43
C LYS A 39 7.87 -3.53 -7.20
N LEU A 40 9.13 -3.10 -7.11
CA LEU A 40 9.59 -2.25 -6.01
C LEU A 40 8.83 -0.92 -5.95
N GLU A 41 8.60 -0.27 -7.09
CA GLU A 41 7.83 0.98 -7.12
C GLU A 41 6.38 0.77 -6.67
N ARG A 42 5.74 -0.32 -7.12
CA ARG A 42 4.39 -0.68 -6.66
C ARG A 42 4.33 -0.90 -5.15
N THR A 43 5.29 -1.61 -4.58
CA THR A 43 5.39 -1.80 -3.13
C THR A 43 5.55 -0.47 -2.41
N LYS A 44 6.45 0.41 -2.88
CA LYS A 44 6.64 1.75 -2.30
C LYS A 44 5.38 2.61 -2.35
N ILE A 45 4.67 2.61 -3.48
CA ILE A 45 3.42 3.36 -3.64
C ILE A 45 2.36 2.82 -2.68
N TYR A 46 2.26 1.49 -2.55
CA TYR A 46 1.34 0.86 -1.61
C TYR A 46 1.67 1.21 -0.16
N GLU A 47 2.94 1.13 0.26
CA GLU A 47 3.37 1.51 1.61
C GLU A 47 3.09 2.98 1.93
N ALA A 48 3.40 3.88 1.00
CA ALA A 48 3.11 5.30 1.15
C ALA A 48 1.60 5.55 1.30
N SER A 49 0.79 4.93 0.43
CA SER A 49 -0.68 5.07 0.45
C SER A 49 -1.29 4.49 1.73
N ARG A 50 -0.79 3.35 2.19
CA ARG A 50 -1.18 2.72 3.46
C ARG A 50 -0.89 3.64 4.63
N LYS A 51 0.34 4.15 4.73
CA LYS A 51 0.76 5.04 5.81
C LYS A 51 -0.11 6.30 5.84
N GLU A 52 -0.29 6.96 4.69
CA GLU A 52 -1.12 8.15 4.57
C GLU A 52 -2.57 7.90 5.01
N ALA A 53 -3.18 6.77 4.59
CA ALA A 53 -4.53 6.41 4.98
C ALA A 53 -4.70 6.18 6.48
N LEU A 54 -3.75 5.46 7.10
CA LEU A 54 -3.79 5.15 8.53
C LEU A 54 -3.50 6.39 9.39
N GLU A 55 -2.52 7.21 9.01
CA GLU A 55 -2.22 8.47 9.71
C GLU A 55 -3.38 9.47 9.61
N SER A 56 -4.00 9.59 8.42
CA SER A 56 -5.19 10.42 8.24
C SER A 56 -6.34 9.95 9.12
N PHE A 57 -6.57 8.64 9.21
CA PHE A 57 -7.58 8.09 10.10
C PHE A 57 -7.27 8.34 11.57
N MET A 58 -6.03 8.11 12.03
CA MET A 58 -5.60 8.40 13.40
C MET A 58 -5.76 9.87 13.76
N TYR A 59 -5.47 10.78 12.82
CA TYR A 59 -5.65 12.22 13.03
C TYR A 59 -7.12 12.56 13.35
N HIS A 60 -8.06 12.02 12.56
CA HIS A 60 -9.49 12.24 12.80
C HIS A 60 -10.00 11.50 14.05
N LEU A 61 -9.47 10.30 14.34
CA LEU A 61 -9.80 9.55 15.54
C LEU A 61 -9.36 10.30 16.81
N GLY A 62 -8.16 10.90 16.82
CA GLY A 62 -7.67 11.71 17.93
C GLY A 62 -8.51 12.96 18.19
N ALA A 63 -9.11 13.54 17.15
CA ALA A 63 -10.03 14.67 17.31
C ALA A 63 -11.30 14.29 18.10
N MET A 64 -11.73 13.03 18.07
CA MET A 64 -12.96 12.55 18.74
C MET A 64 -12.87 12.48 20.26
N VAL A 65 -11.65 12.48 20.81
CA VAL A 65 -11.40 12.42 22.27
C VAL A 65 -11.17 13.82 22.85
N SER A 66 -11.08 14.85 22.01
CA SER A 66 -10.88 16.22 22.48
C SER A 66 -12.14 16.78 23.17
N ASP A 67 -11.96 17.55 24.24
CA ASP A 67 -13.03 18.17 25.03
C ASP A 67 -13.99 19.03 24.20
N ARG A 68 -13.56 19.47 23.03
CA ARG A 68 -14.38 20.11 21.99
C ARG A 68 -13.90 19.63 20.63
N LEU A 69 -14.79 19.00 19.88
CA LEU A 69 -14.58 18.65 18.48
C LEU A 69 -14.23 19.93 17.69
N PRO A 70 -12.98 20.11 17.24
CA PRO A 70 -12.60 21.29 16.51
C PRO A 70 -13.30 21.23 15.13
N PRO A 71 -14.14 22.21 14.77
CA PRO A 71 -14.94 22.15 13.54
C PRO A 71 -14.09 22.11 12.26
N ASP A 72 -12.84 22.55 12.37
CA ASP A 72 -11.78 22.51 11.36
C ASP A 72 -11.07 21.15 11.25
N LYS A 73 -11.09 20.33 12.31
CA LYS A 73 -10.37 19.05 12.38
C LYS A 73 -11.28 17.83 12.31
N PHE A 74 -12.56 18.00 12.65
CA PHE A 74 -13.55 16.94 12.64
C PHE A 74 -14.78 17.33 11.85
N THR A 75 -14.98 16.66 10.71
CA THR A 75 -16.28 16.57 10.04
C THR A 75 -16.65 15.09 9.90
N PRO A 76 -17.91 14.69 10.15
CA PRO A 76 -18.32 13.29 10.03
C PRO A 76 -17.98 12.69 8.66
N ALA A 77 -18.19 13.48 7.60
CA ALA A 77 -17.87 13.07 6.23
C ALA A 77 -16.37 12.71 6.05
N ASN A 78 -15.46 13.55 6.56
CA ASN A 78 -14.02 13.30 6.45
C ASN A 78 -13.59 12.11 7.30
N TYR A 79 -14.17 11.98 8.50
CA TYR A 79 -13.90 10.83 9.35
C TYR A 79 -14.32 9.50 8.70
N PHE A 80 -15.57 9.38 8.24
CA PHE A 80 -16.05 8.13 7.65
C PHE A 80 -15.32 7.81 6.33
N ALA A 81 -14.93 8.83 5.56
CA ALA A 81 -14.09 8.64 4.38
C ALA A 81 -12.70 8.10 4.75
N ALA A 82 -12.05 8.69 5.76
CA ALA A 82 -10.75 8.23 6.26
C ALA A 82 -10.82 6.81 6.85
N ALA A 83 -11.87 6.50 7.61
CA ALA A 83 -12.13 5.18 8.16
C ALA A 83 -12.27 4.12 7.06
N LYS A 84 -13.06 4.42 6.02
CA LYS A 84 -13.25 3.53 4.87
C LYS A 84 -11.95 3.32 4.09
N LYS A 85 -11.12 4.36 3.94
CA LYS A 85 -9.81 4.27 3.30
C LYS A 85 -8.86 3.39 4.13
N ALA A 86 -8.84 3.57 5.45
CA ALA A 86 -8.03 2.77 6.37
C ALA A 86 -8.40 1.27 6.35
N CYS A 87 -9.69 0.93 6.30
CA CYS A 87 -10.15 -0.47 6.25
C CYS A 87 -9.56 -1.30 5.09
N ILE A 88 -9.13 -0.67 4.00
CA ILE A 88 -8.53 -1.35 2.83
C ILE A 88 -7.12 -1.88 3.16
N TYR A 89 -6.43 -1.26 4.13
CA TYR A 89 -5.01 -1.46 4.38
C TYR A 89 -4.66 -2.12 5.72
N VAL A 90 -5.68 -2.52 6.49
CA VAL A 90 -5.54 -3.16 7.80
C VAL A 90 -5.98 -4.62 7.75
N SER A 91 -5.63 -5.39 8.77
CA SER A 91 -6.15 -6.75 8.94
C SER A 91 -7.68 -6.78 9.09
N PRO A 92 -8.33 -7.92 8.77
CA PRO A 92 -9.77 -8.07 8.90
C PRO A 92 -10.30 -7.80 10.32
N ASP A 93 -9.51 -8.12 11.35
CA ASP A 93 -9.90 -7.90 12.74
C ASP A 93 -9.87 -6.41 13.10
N THR A 94 -8.84 -5.68 12.66
CA THR A 94 -8.80 -4.22 12.80
C THR A 94 -9.89 -3.53 11.98
N ALA A 95 -10.20 -4.02 10.78
CA ALA A 95 -11.31 -3.50 9.96
C ALA A 95 -12.66 -3.64 10.68
N LYS A 96 -12.94 -4.80 11.30
CA LYS A 96 -14.15 -4.98 12.12
C LYS A 96 -14.19 -4.03 13.31
N LEU A 97 -13.04 -3.76 13.93
CA LEU A 97 -12.96 -2.80 15.03
C LEU A 97 -13.28 -1.37 14.55
N ILE A 98 -12.74 -0.96 13.40
CA ILE A 98 -13.09 0.32 12.76
C ILE A 98 -14.59 0.39 12.48
N GLU A 99 -15.20 -0.64 11.90
CA GLU A 99 -16.63 -0.66 11.61
C GLU A 99 -17.50 -0.58 12.88
N THR A 100 -17.07 -1.23 13.95
CA THR A 100 -17.77 -1.19 15.24
C THR A 100 -17.75 0.21 15.83
N VAL A 101 -16.57 0.84 15.85
CA VAL A 101 -16.41 2.22 16.31
C VAL A 101 -17.18 3.21 15.42
N ASN A 102 -17.17 3.02 14.10
CA ASN A 102 -17.95 3.86 13.18
C ASN A 102 -19.45 3.84 13.49
N LYS A 103 -20.02 2.68 13.84
CA LYS A 103 -21.44 2.56 14.22
C LYS A 103 -21.74 3.29 15.53
N LEU A 104 -20.82 3.23 16.49
CA LEU A 104 -20.96 3.95 17.76
C LEU A 104 -20.91 5.46 17.54
N VAL A 105 -19.96 5.93 16.73
CA VAL A 105 -19.83 7.34 16.34
C VAL A 105 -21.10 7.83 15.64
N ASP A 106 -21.63 7.08 14.67
CA ASP A 106 -22.86 7.44 13.97
C ASP A 106 -24.06 7.52 14.92
N GLY A 107 -24.19 6.54 15.82
CA GLY A 107 -25.23 6.54 16.86
C GLY A 107 -25.12 7.74 17.80
N ASN A 108 -23.92 8.03 18.31
CA ASN A 108 -23.67 9.12 19.24
C ASN A 108 -23.81 10.50 18.59
N TRP A 109 -23.39 10.64 17.33
CA TRP A 109 -23.56 11.87 16.56
C TRP A 109 -25.03 12.19 16.32
N ASN A 110 -25.84 11.19 15.96
CA ASN A 110 -27.27 11.37 15.70
C ASN A 110 -28.09 11.55 16.98
N ALA A 111 -27.59 11.07 18.13
CA ALA A 111 -28.27 11.16 19.42
C ALA A 111 -27.92 12.42 20.24
N GLN A 112 -26.76 13.06 20.01
CA GLN A 112 -26.30 14.20 20.82
C GLN A 112 -26.50 15.55 20.13
N ASN A 113 -26.99 16.54 20.89
CA ASN A 113 -26.83 17.97 20.58
C ASN A 113 -25.35 18.39 20.76
N HIS A 114 -24.52 18.07 19.77
CA HIS A 114 -23.26 18.72 19.38
C HIS A 114 -22.10 18.99 20.39
N TYR A 115 -22.09 18.52 21.65
CA TYR A 115 -21.06 18.99 22.61
C TYR A 115 -20.46 17.99 23.59
N THR A 116 -20.52 16.68 23.35
CA THR A 116 -19.85 15.71 24.24
C THR A 116 -19.11 14.65 23.42
N TYR A 117 -18.05 14.06 24.01
CA TYR A 117 -17.20 13.05 23.40
C TYR A 117 -18.01 11.98 22.63
N LEU A 118 -17.58 11.68 21.40
CA LEU A 118 -18.26 10.70 20.54
C LEU A 118 -17.81 9.26 20.81
N LEU A 119 -16.69 9.09 21.51
CA LEU A 119 -16.08 7.81 21.87
C LEU A 119 -15.71 7.80 23.34
N ASP A 120 -15.86 6.63 23.98
CA ASP A 120 -15.25 6.40 25.29
C ASP A 120 -13.72 6.23 25.16
N SER A 121 -12.99 6.54 26.24
CA SER A 121 -11.54 6.39 26.33
C SER A 121 -11.09 4.95 26.03
N ASN A 122 -11.86 3.93 26.44
CA ASN A 122 -11.48 2.53 26.23
C ASN A 122 -11.54 2.13 24.74
N GLU A 123 -12.61 2.53 24.05
CA GLU A 123 -12.83 2.25 22.63
C GLU A 123 -11.79 2.97 21.77
N PHE A 124 -11.47 4.22 22.13
CA PHE A 124 -10.38 4.97 21.52
C PHE A 124 -9.03 4.28 21.72
N ILE A 125 -8.67 3.92 22.97
CA ILE A 125 -7.38 3.30 23.28
C ILE A 125 -7.22 1.98 22.50
N ALA A 126 -8.26 1.14 22.48
CA ALA A 126 -8.23 -0.14 21.78
C ALA A 126 -8.01 0.05 20.27
N LEU A 127 -8.76 0.95 19.64
CA LEU A 127 -8.61 1.21 18.21
C LEU A 127 -7.28 1.90 17.88
N ASN A 128 -6.85 2.86 18.70
CA ASN A 128 -5.58 3.56 18.52
C ASN A 128 -4.38 2.59 18.62
N GLN A 129 -4.41 1.65 19.57
CA GLN A 129 -3.40 0.59 19.68
C GLN A 129 -3.39 -0.32 18.47
N ALA A 130 -4.57 -0.75 17.98
CA ALA A 130 -4.67 -1.60 16.80
C ALA A 130 -4.11 -0.93 15.53
N ILE A 131 -4.45 0.34 15.30
CA ILE A 131 -3.94 1.11 14.15
C ILE A 131 -2.44 1.40 14.28
N SER A 132 -1.97 1.70 15.50
CA SER A 132 -0.54 1.90 15.76
C SER A 132 0.27 0.62 15.52
N TYR A 133 -0.28 -0.53 15.90
CA TYR A 133 0.31 -1.83 15.60
C TYR A 133 0.40 -2.04 14.08
N GLU A 134 -0.70 -1.84 13.34
CA GLU A 134 -0.71 -1.95 11.88
C GLU A 134 0.36 -1.05 11.25
N LEU A 135 0.48 0.22 11.65
CA LEU A 135 1.53 1.12 11.19
C LEU A 135 2.96 0.63 11.47
N SER A 136 3.17 -0.08 12.58
CA SER A 136 4.47 -0.62 12.98
C SER A 136 4.87 -1.91 12.27
N VAL A 137 3.90 -2.63 11.69
CA VAL A 137 4.16 -3.91 11.00
C VAL A 137 4.64 -3.61 9.57
N PRO A 138 5.89 -3.98 9.22
CA PRO A 138 6.36 -3.90 7.85
C PRO A 138 5.61 -4.90 6.98
N ILE A 139 5.39 -4.55 5.71
CA ILE A 139 4.77 -5.47 4.76
C ILE A 139 5.76 -6.60 4.51
N ASN A 140 5.41 -7.80 4.99
CA ASN A 140 6.26 -8.95 4.84
C ASN A 140 6.05 -9.52 3.42
N ASP A 141 6.88 -9.09 2.46
CA ASP A 141 6.88 -9.56 1.06
C ASP A 141 7.12 -11.09 0.90
N GLY A 142 7.36 -11.82 2.00
CA GLY A 142 7.61 -13.25 2.03
C GLY A 142 6.49 -14.14 1.49
N ALA A 143 5.26 -13.64 1.34
CA ALA A 143 4.14 -14.41 0.79
C ALA A 143 4.25 -14.67 -0.73
N CYS A 144 5.09 -13.92 -1.45
CA CYS A 144 5.31 -14.15 -2.89
C CYS A 144 6.34 -15.27 -3.20
N ARG A 145 6.96 -15.91 -2.20
CA ARG A 145 7.95 -16.98 -2.42
C ARG A 145 7.36 -18.38 -2.57
N ASN A 146 6.07 -18.59 -2.29
CA ASN A 146 5.51 -19.96 -2.21
C ASN A 146 4.73 -20.43 -3.45
N ASN A 147 4.58 -19.61 -4.50
CA ASN A 147 3.87 -19.99 -5.73
C ASN A 147 4.79 -20.19 -6.95
N ALA A 148 6.09 -20.36 -6.73
CA ALA A 148 7.05 -20.76 -7.76
C ALA A 148 7.64 -22.13 -7.40
N LYS A 149 6.81 -23.17 -7.40
CA LYS A 149 7.23 -24.55 -7.55
C LYS A 149 6.32 -25.24 -8.55
#